data_AF-A0A5M6ISK1-F1
#
_entry.id   AF-A0A5M6ISK1-F1
#
_cell.length_a   1.000
_cell.length_b   1.000
_cell.length_c   1.000
_cell.angle_alpha   90.00
_cell.angle_beta   90.00
_cell.angle_gamma   90.00
#
_symmetry.space_group_name_H-M   'P 1'
#
loop_
_entity.id
_entity.type
_entity.pdbx_description
1 polymer ?
#
loop_
_entity_poly.entity_id
_entity_poly.type
_entity_poly.pdbx_seq_one_letter_code
_entity_poly.pdbx_strand_id
1 'polypeptide(L)'
;MRGRGLRRRGGRPIRRRHMADRGRVAERIPRPGRRRTRQAAGKTLDEAEQDGQHRHRPDGPARRHPTAGCRRGRKTACPCYDHDGACVPHGKARDCRRAMPRHSHDRFHDLGGLTKWTGRLLQLAIAVCTVAVVWNVTTTIQLLRLGPAAEEDAASLTPLRLGTGLATGILLLAWTWSANRNAHGLGAAGLRFTPGWSAGWYVVPLANLWKPLQVLREIWQASSDPRHWKGEAVPTAITWWWRLVLSAAALAALATLGPAPEDVAGLVSSHLLIILTDIATIVAAGLLRVIITDIGRMQASHAERQGLIA
;
A
#
# COMPACT_ATOMS: atom_id res chain seq x y z
N MET A 1 46.35 -22.96 -64.73
CA MET A 1 45.23 -23.83 -65.15
C MET A 1 43.91 -23.22 -64.71
N ARG A 2 42.98 -23.04 -65.67
CA ARG A 2 41.50 -22.86 -65.63
C ARG A 2 40.83 -22.66 -64.25
N GLY A 3 39.99 -21.67 -63.96
CA GLY A 3 39.11 -20.84 -64.80
C GLY A 3 37.70 -21.43 -64.93
N ARG A 4 36.79 -21.11 -63.99
CA ARG A 4 35.30 -21.11 -64.10
C ARG A 4 34.79 -20.20 -62.96
N GLY A 5 33.85 -19.28 -63.10
CA GLY A 5 32.87 -18.99 -64.13
C GLY A 5 31.66 -18.38 -63.43
N LEU A 6 31.46 -17.07 -63.63
CA LEU A 6 30.42 -16.20 -63.09
C LEU A 6 28.99 -16.73 -63.30
N ARG A 7 28.05 -16.35 -62.40
CA ARG A 7 26.70 -15.94 -62.80
C ARG A 7 26.08 -14.96 -61.79
N ARG A 8 26.02 -13.70 -62.21
CA ARG A 8 25.14 -12.63 -61.69
C ARG A 8 23.70 -12.87 -62.17
N ARG A 9 22.72 -12.59 -61.31
CA ARG A 9 21.35 -12.13 -61.63
C ARG A 9 21.07 -11.03 -60.59
N GLY A 10 20.74 -9.79 -60.91
CA GLY A 10 19.93 -9.28 -62.00
C GLY A 10 18.72 -8.60 -61.35
N GLY A 11 18.86 -7.31 -61.02
CA GLY A 11 17.79 -6.53 -60.40
C GLY A 11 16.69 -6.13 -61.37
N ARG A 12 15.53 -5.74 -60.83
CA ARG A 12 14.60 -4.80 -61.48
C ARG A 12 13.94 -3.88 -60.44
N PRO A 13 13.76 -2.58 -60.76
CA PRO A 13 13.22 -1.55 -59.87
C PRO A 13 11.74 -1.28 -60.16
N ILE A 14 10.93 -0.87 -59.17
CA ILE A 14 9.59 -0.32 -59.43
C ILE A 14 9.25 0.87 -58.50
N ARG A 15 9.31 2.05 -59.13
CA ARG A 15 8.45 3.25 -59.04
C ARG A 15 8.13 3.90 -57.69
N ARG A 16 8.78 5.05 -57.49
CA ARG A 16 8.19 6.27 -56.91
C ARG A 16 6.91 6.66 -57.68
N ARG A 17 5.85 7.01 -56.95
CA ARG A 17 4.76 7.87 -57.46
C ARG A 17 4.65 9.10 -56.55
N HIS A 18 4.86 10.26 -57.16
CA HIS A 18 4.30 11.54 -56.75
C HIS A 18 2.81 11.60 -57.13
N MET A 19 1.99 12.17 -56.26
CA MET A 19 0.83 13.07 -56.51
C MET A 19 0.29 13.42 -55.11
N ALA A 20 0.40 14.65 -54.59
CA ALA A 20 -0.19 15.91 -55.04
C ALA A 20 -1.74 15.86 -55.07
N ASP A 21 -2.30 16.54 -54.06
CA ASP A 21 -3.45 17.44 -54.12
C ASP A 21 -4.88 16.90 -53.91
N ARG A 22 -5.64 17.78 -53.23
CA ARG A 22 -7.10 17.92 -53.10
C ARG A 22 -7.83 17.22 -51.95
N GLY A 23 -8.34 18.07 -51.04
CA GLY A 23 -9.56 17.78 -50.29
C GLY A 23 -9.69 18.49 -48.95
N ARG A 24 -9.94 19.80 -48.96
CA ARG A 24 -10.48 20.51 -47.78
C ARG A 24 -11.78 19.83 -47.33
N VAL A 25 -11.88 19.48 -46.06
CA VAL A 25 -13.18 19.42 -45.37
C VAL A 25 -13.05 20.28 -44.12
N ALA A 26 -13.65 21.46 -44.24
CA ALA A 26 -13.81 22.41 -43.17
C ALA A 26 -14.97 21.96 -42.26
N GLU A 27 -14.75 22.12 -40.95
CA GLU A 27 -15.67 22.81 -40.05
C GLU A 27 -16.94 22.09 -39.58
N ARG A 28 -16.98 21.78 -38.27
CA ARG A 28 -18.04 22.29 -37.38
C ARG A 28 -17.64 22.17 -35.91
N ILE A 29 -17.21 23.31 -35.38
CA ILE A 29 -17.12 23.61 -33.95
C ILE A 29 -18.55 23.87 -33.44
N PRO A 30 -19.02 23.28 -32.33
CA PRO A 30 -20.27 23.67 -31.70
C PRO A 30 -20.11 25.03 -31.02
N ARG A 31 -20.91 26.03 -31.45
CA ARG A 31 -20.99 27.35 -30.81
C ARG A 31 -21.71 27.26 -29.45
N PRO A 32 -21.28 28.03 -28.44
CA PRO A 32 -22.00 28.16 -27.17
C PRO A 32 -23.24 29.05 -27.34
N GLY A 33 -24.40 28.52 -26.93
CA GLY A 33 -25.65 29.27 -26.88
C GLY A 33 -25.69 30.23 -25.70
N ARG A 34 -25.76 31.54 -25.99
CA ARG A 34 -26.16 32.58 -25.04
C ARG A 34 -27.63 32.40 -24.67
N ARG A 35 -27.96 32.31 -23.37
CA ARG A 35 -29.24 32.82 -22.84
C ARG A 35 -29.02 33.57 -21.53
N ARG A 36 -29.18 34.89 -21.66
CA ARG A 36 -29.81 35.88 -20.76
C ARG A 36 -29.38 35.90 -19.30
N THR A 37 -28.58 36.92 -19.01
CA THR A 37 -28.55 37.67 -17.76
C THR A 37 -29.94 38.19 -17.38
N ARG A 38 -30.34 37.95 -16.12
CA ARG A 38 -31.21 38.83 -15.34
C ARG A 38 -30.61 38.95 -13.94
N GLN A 39 -30.07 40.13 -13.64
CA GLN A 39 -29.95 40.63 -12.27
C GLN A 39 -31.36 40.84 -11.72
N ALA A 40 -31.60 40.45 -10.46
CA ALA A 40 -32.32 41.26 -9.49
C ALA A 40 -32.36 40.58 -8.12
N ALA A 41 -31.98 41.36 -7.11
CA ALA A 41 -32.51 41.38 -5.75
C ALA A 41 -32.27 40.16 -4.85
N GLY A 42 -31.39 40.36 -3.87
CA GLY A 42 -31.49 39.64 -2.61
C GLY A 42 -32.77 40.03 -1.86
N LYS A 43 -33.30 39.07 -1.09
CA LYS A 43 -33.96 39.30 0.20
C LYS A 43 -33.99 37.97 0.95
N THR A 44 -33.51 38.06 2.18
CA THR A 44 -33.55 37.08 3.25
C THR A 44 -34.97 36.88 3.77
N LEU A 45 -35.22 35.64 4.21
CA LEU A 45 -36.00 35.19 5.39
C LEU A 45 -37.37 35.83 5.72
N ASP A 46 -38.28 34.91 6.06
CA ASP A 46 -39.57 35.07 6.72
C ASP A 46 -40.77 35.52 5.86
N GLU A 47 -41.92 34.90 6.15
CA GLU A 47 -43.28 35.23 5.68
C GLU A 47 -43.71 34.73 4.28
N ALA A 48 -43.91 33.41 4.14
CA ALA A 48 -45.00 32.85 3.31
C ALA A 48 -45.10 31.33 3.47
N GLU A 49 -45.85 30.86 4.46
CA GLU A 49 -46.78 29.71 4.39
C GLU A 49 -47.21 29.26 5.79
N GLN A 50 -47.81 30.21 6.52
CA GLN A 50 -48.92 29.91 7.40
C GLN A 50 -50.21 30.11 6.60
N ASP A 51 -50.66 29.07 5.89
CA ASP A 51 -52.10 28.83 5.74
C ASP A 51 -52.34 27.45 5.12
N GLY A 52 -53.00 26.56 5.86
CA GLY A 52 -53.24 25.20 5.39
C GLY A 52 -53.64 24.21 6.47
N GLN A 53 -54.36 24.67 7.50
CA GLN A 53 -54.92 23.81 8.53
C GLN A 53 -56.39 23.52 8.20
N HIS A 54 -56.72 22.29 7.77
CA HIS A 54 -57.96 21.63 8.21
C HIS A 54 -57.99 20.10 7.94
N ARG A 55 -58.00 19.37 9.07
CA ARG A 55 -58.81 18.17 9.42
C ARG A 55 -58.69 16.90 8.55
N HIS A 56 -58.25 15.79 9.16
CA HIS A 56 -59.11 14.61 9.41
C HIS A 56 -58.47 13.57 10.37
N ARG A 57 -59.20 13.32 11.47
CA ARG A 57 -59.37 12.15 12.37
C ARG A 57 -58.25 11.16 12.78
N PRO A 58 -58.35 10.60 14.01
CA PRO A 58 -57.39 9.68 14.63
C PRO A 58 -57.70 8.19 14.37
N ASP A 59 -56.78 7.35 14.84
CA ASP A 59 -56.83 5.89 15.05
C ASP A 59 -56.26 4.96 13.95
N GLY A 60 -55.00 4.55 14.16
CA GLY A 60 -54.39 3.34 13.60
C GLY A 60 -53.33 2.81 14.57
N PRO A 61 -53.30 1.51 14.90
CA PRO A 61 -52.60 1.03 16.08
C PRO A 61 -51.08 1.05 15.91
N ALA A 62 -50.39 1.44 16.99
CA ALA A 62 -48.96 1.28 17.19
C ALA A 62 -48.54 -0.15 16.82
N ARG A 63 -47.68 -0.28 15.80
CA ARG A 63 -47.03 -1.55 15.47
C ARG A 63 -46.08 -1.90 16.61
N ARG A 64 -46.59 -2.69 17.56
CA ARG A 64 -45.78 -3.37 18.57
C ARG A 64 -44.79 -4.27 17.84
N HIS A 65 -43.49 -4.04 18.03
CA HIS A 65 -42.47 -5.01 17.70
C HIS A 65 -42.67 -6.25 18.60
N PRO A 66 -42.89 -7.45 18.05
CA PRO A 66 -42.89 -8.65 18.86
C PRO A 66 -41.42 -9.08 19.06
N THR A 67 -40.79 -8.59 20.11
CA THR A 67 -39.65 -9.30 20.73
C THR A 67 -40.21 -10.50 21.49
N ALA A 68 -40.55 -11.57 20.78
CA ALA A 68 -41.03 -12.81 21.36
C ALA A 68 -40.09 -13.95 20.98
N GLY A 69 -39.58 -14.61 22.01
CA GLY A 69 -38.43 -15.51 21.98
C GLY A 69 -38.54 -16.70 21.02
N CYS A 70 -37.39 -17.04 20.43
CA CYS A 70 -37.19 -18.32 19.76
C CYS A 70 -37.14 -19.45 20.81
N ARG A 71 -38.30 -20.03 21.15
CA ARG A 71 -38.36 -21.33 21.82
C ARG A 71 -38.04 -22.43 20.81
N ARG A 72 -37.09 -23.31 21.16
CA ARG A 72 -36.78 -24.56 20.44
C ARG A 72 -38.07 -25.35 20.19
N GLY A 73 -38.34 -25.71 18.93
CA GLY A 73 -39.26 -26.83 18.62
C GLY A 73 -40.40 -26.59 17.64
N ARG A 74 -40.59 -25.41 17.02
CA ARG A 74 -41.60 -25.25 15.94
C ARG A 74 -40.97 -24.75 14.65
N LYS A 75 -41.36 -25.39 13.54
CA LYS A 75 -40.96 -25.09 12.15
C LYS A 75 -41.64 -23.80 11.66
N THR A 76 -41.40 -22.67 12.31
CA THR A 76 -41.86 -21.36 11.83
C THR A 76 -40.69 -20.64 11.18
N ALA A 77 -40.87 -20.30 9.91
CA ALA A 77 -39.89 -19.64 9.06
C ALA A 77 -39.40 -18.33 9.69
N CYS A 78 -38.08 -18.14 9.73
CA CYS A 78 -37.49 -16.85 10.07
C CYS A 78 -37.75 -15.85 8.93
N PRO A 79 -38.21 -14.62 9.20
CA PRO A 79 -38.26 -13.57 8.20
C PRO A 79 -36.83 -13.10 7.90
N CYS A 80 -36.31 -13.42 6.72
CA CYS A 80 -35.17 -12.70 6.15
C CYS A 80 -35.77 -11.58 5.29
N TYR A 81 -35.66 -10.34 5.75
CA TYR A 81 -36.02 -9.17 4.94
C TYR A 81 -34.83 -8.81 4.04
N ASP A 82 -35.10 -8.59 2.76
CA ASP A 82 -34.21 -7.91 1.83
C ASP A 82 -34.39 -6.38 1.96
N HIS A 83 -33.37 -5.60 1.61
CA HIS A 83 -33.38 -4.13 1.68
C HIS A 83 -34.49 -3.49 0.80
N ASP A 84 -35.06 -4.25 -0.13
CA ASP A 84 -36.13 -3.83 -1.06
C ASP A 84 -37.52 -4.42 -0.75
N GLY A 85 -37.73 -5.08 0.40
CA GLY A 85 -39.07 -5.47 0.87
C GLY A 85 -39.79 -6.57 0.07
N ALA A 86 -39.10 -7.32 -0.80
CA ALA A 86 -39.69 -8.43 -1.54
C ALA A 86 -39.56 -9.77 -0.77
N CYS A 87 -40.68 -10.48 -0.62
CA CYS A 87 -40.72 -11.85 -0.05
C CYS A 87 -40.17 -12.86 -1.06
N VAL A 88 -39.02 -13.49 -0.75
CA VAL A 88 -38.49 -14.63 -1.52
C VAL A 88 -39.25 -15.92 -1.13
N PRO A 89 -39.67 -16.77 -2.09
CA PRO A 89 -40.39 -18.00 -1.79
C PRO A 89 -39.54 -18.98 -0.98
N HIS A 90 -40.18 -19.63 -0.01
CA HIS A 90 -39.59 -20.52 0.99
C HIS A 90 -38.69 -21.64 0.42
N GLY A 91 -37.37 -21.41 0.44
CA GLY A 91 -36.38 -22.49 0.58
C GLY A 91 -36.36 -23.00 2.02
N LYS A 92 -36.03 -24.29 2.23
CA LYS A 92 -35.94 -24.87 3.58
C LYS A 92 -34.96 -24.02 4.40
N ALA A 93 -35.21 -23.80 5.70
CA ALA A 93 -34.33 -23.03 6.60
C ALA A 93 -32.87 -23.54 6.69
N ARG A 94 -32.58 -24.70 6.08
CA ARG A 94 -31.23 -25.25 5.90
C ARG A 94 -30.48 -24.57 4.74
N ASP A 95 -31.19 -24.04 3.74
CA ASP A 95 -30.66 -23.41 2.54
C ASP A 95 -30.34 -21.92 2.75
N CYS A 96 -31.11 -21.18 3.55
CA CYS A 96 -30.76 -19.79 3.91
C CYS A 96 -29.44 -19.71 4.70
N ARG A 97 -29.13 -20.75 5.49
CA ARG A 97 -27.83 -20.86 6.19
C ARG A 97 -26.64 -21.09 5.26
N ARG A 98 -26.89 -21.55 4.03
CA ARG A 98 -25.87 -21.71 2.97
C ARG A 98 -25.78 -20.48 2.04
N ALA A 99 -26.83 -19.68 1.97
CA ALA A 99 -26.91 -18.49 1.12
C ALA A 99 -26.44 -17.19 1.80
N MET A 100 -26.29 -17.17 3.12
CA MET A 100 -25.50 -16.11 3.75
C MET A 100 -24.05 -16.29 3.27
N PRO A 101 -23.46 -15.31 2.55
CA PRO A 101 -22.02 -15.31 2.39
C PRO A 101 -21.49 -15.38 3.82
N ARG A 102 -20.72 -16.43 4.12
CA ARG A 102 -19.88 -16.42 5.31
C ARG A 102 -18.91 -15.26 5.08
N HIS A 103 -19.32 -14.05 5.43
CA HIS A 103 -18.38 -13.04 5.87
C HIS A 103 -17.76 -13.68 7.10
N SER A 104 -16.67 -14.40 6.88
CA SER A 104 -15.66 -14.57 7.89
C SER A 104 -15.32 -13.15 8.29
N HIS A 105 -15.97 -12.65 9.33
CA HIS A 105 -15.42 -11.60 10.16
C HIS A 105 -14.12 -12.22 10.69
N ASP A 106 -13.08 -12.13 9.87
CA ASP A 106 -11.73 -12.43 10.25
C ASP A 106 -11.52 -11.53 11.47
N ARG A 107 -11.50 -12.16 12.64
CA ARG A 107 -11.39 -11.48 13.93
C ARG A 107 -10.29 -10.45 13.79
N PHE A 108 -10.59 -9.19 14.10
CA PHE A 108 -9.60 -8.12 14.13
C PHE A 108 -8.46 -8.57 15.06
N HIS A 109 -7.24 -8.68 14.53
CA HIS A 109 -6.08 -9.04 15.33
C HIS A 109 -5.52 -7.75 15.94
N ASP A 110 -5.36 -7.71 17.27
CA ASP A 110 -4.69 -6.56 17.90
C ASP A 110 -3.25 -6.43 17.39
N LEU A 111 -2.98 -5.33 16.68
CA LEU A 111 -1.65 -4.99 16.15
C LEU A 111 -0.76 -4.33 17.19
N GLY A 112 -1.29 -3.95 18.35
CA GLY A 112 -0.55 -3.18 19.36
C GLY A 112 0.72 -3.89 19.80
N GLY A 113 0.62 -5.19 20.14
CA GLY A 113 1.78 -6.01 20.50
C GLY A 113 2.82 -6.11 19.38
N LEU A 114 2.37 -6.44 18.16
CA LEU A 114 3.26 -6.66 17.02
C LEU A 114 3.94 -5.36 16.55
N THR A 115 3.21 -4.24 16.56
CA THR A 115 3.74 -2.91 16.22
C THR A 115 4.79 -2.47 17.25
N LYS A 116 4.56 -2.73 18.54
CA LYS A 116 5.54 -2.44 19.61
C LYS A 116 6.82 -3.26 19.43
N TRP A 117 6.71 -4.57 19.20
CA TRP A 117 7.87 -5.44 19.00
C TRP A 117 8.64 -5.10 17.73
N THR A 118 7.95 -4.92 16.59
CA THR A 118 8.57 -4.49 15.33
C THR A 118 9.26 -3.13 15.52
N GLY A 119 8.61 -2.20 16.22
CA GLY A 119 9.18 -0.89 16.54
C GLY A 119 10.42 -0.94 17.43
N ARG A 120 10.46 -1.84 18.44
CA ARG A 120 11.66 -2.04 19.29
C ARG A 120 12.80 -2.65 18.51
N LEU A 121 12.50 -3.62 17.65
CA LEU A 121 13.50 -4.28 16.83
C LEU A 121 14.11 -3.34 15.78
N LEU A 122 13.30 -2.45 15.17
CA LEU A 122 13.78 -1.37 14.33
C LEU A 122 14.72 -0.41 15.10
N GLN A 123 14.45 -0.13 16.37
CA GLN A 123 15.34 0.70 17.20
C GLN A 123 16.65 -0.01 17.52
N LEU A 124 16.61 -1.32 17.79
CA LEU A 124 17.82 -2.12 17.93
C LEU A 124 18.65 -2.12 16.63
N ALA A 125 17.99 -2.28 15.47
CA ALA A 125 18.65 -2.21 14.18
C ALA A 125 19.33 -0.86 13.94
N ILE A 126 18.65 0.25 14.29
CA ILE A 126 19.23 1.60 14.23
C ILE A 126 20.46 1.70 15.12
N ALA A 127 20.38 1.24 16.37
CA ALA A 127 21.51 1.29 17.31
C ALA A 127 22.73 0.50 16.76
N VAL A 128 22.50 -0.70 16.23
CA VAL A 128 23.54 -1.51 15.59
C VAL A 128 24.14 -0.79 14.38
N CYS A 129 23.32 -0.16 13.54
CA CYS A 129 23.79 0.62 12.38
C CYS A 129 24.58 1.87 12.80
N THR A 130 24.23 2.51 13.91
CA THR A 130 25.00 3.66 14.42
C THR A 130 26.39 3.24 14.89
N VAL A 131 26.49 2.14 15.65
CA VAL A 131 27.79 1.58 16.08
C VAL A 131 28.63 1.19 14.87
N ALA A 132 27.99 0.58 13.88
CA ALA A 132 28.56 0.24 12.58
C ALA A 132 29.13 1.45 11.82
N VAL A 133 28.41 2.58 11.78
CA VAL A 133 28.90 3.81 11.16
C VAL A 133 30.14 4.31 11.88
N VAL A 134 30.13 4.34 13.22
CA VAL A 134 31.29 4.76 14.01
C VAL A 134 32.49 3.87 13.71
N TRP A 135 32.28 2.54 13.68
CA TRP A 135 33.32 1.57 13.32
C TRP A 135 33.92 1.84 11.94
N ASN A 136 33.09 1.99 10.91
CA ASN A 136 33.56 2.26 9.55
C ASN A 136 34.29 3.62 9.44
N VAL A 137 33.83 4.65 10.16
CA VAL A 137 34.49 5.96 10.20
C VAL A 137 35.87 5.87 10.84
N THR A 138 36.00 5.17 11.96
CA THR A 138 37.29 4.99 12.64
C THR A 138 38.28 4.23 11.75
N THR A 139 37.84 3.15 11.11
CA THR A 139 38.68 2.38 10.18
C THR A 139 39.10 3.22 8.97
N THR A 140 38.20 4.04 8.43
CA THR A 140 38.52 4.95 7.32
C THR A 140 39.59 5.96 7.72
N ILE A 141 39.50 6.54 8.93
CA ILE A 141 40.51 7.48 9.44
C ILE A 141 41.85 6.78 9.66
N GLN A 142 41.84 5.56 10.19
CA GLN A 142 43.05 4.75 10.41
C GLN A 142 43.73 4.41 9.08
N LEU A 143 42.98 3.96 8.07
CA LEU A 143 43.50 3.70 6.72
C LEU A 143 44.18 4.93 6.11
N LEU A 144 43.59 6.11 6.27
CA LEU A 144 44.16 7.36 5.78
C LEU A 144 45.44 7.78 6.52
N ARG A 145 45.59 7.42 7.79
CA ARG A 145 46.73 7.83 8.64
C ARG A 145 47.89 6.85 8.62
N LEU A 146 47.58 5.56 8.60
CA LEU A 146 48.52 4.47 8.87
C LEU A 146 48.65 3.52 7.66
N GLY A 147 47.87 3.71 6.60
CA GLY A 147 47.86 2.85 5.43
C GLY A 147 47.11 1.53 5.66
N PRO A 148 47.25 0.54 4.77
CA PRO A 148 46.47 -0.70 4.82
C PRO A 148 46.80 -1.60 6.01
N ALA A 149 47.95 -1.42 6.65
CA ALA A 149 48.32 -2.15 7.86
C ALA A 149 47.46 -1.78 9.10
N ALA A 150 46.62 -0.75 8.97
CA ALA A 150 45.70 -0.30 10.01
C ALA A 150 44.39 -1.09 10.05
N GLU A 151 44.16 -1.96 9.07
CA GLU A 151 43.01 -2.87 9.08
C GLU A 151 43.22 -3.91 10.19
N GLU A 152 42.64 -3.66 11.36
CA GLU A 152 42.65 -4.61 12.48
C GLU A 152 41.69 -5.78 12.21
N ASP A 153 42.09 -7.00 12.61
CA ASP A 153 41.25 -8.20 12.69
C ASP A 153 40.20 -8.10 13.82
N ALA A 154 39.40 -7.04 13.83
CA ALA A 154 38.37 -6.88 14.82
C ALA A 154 37.20 -7.83 14.59
N ALA A 155 36.50 -8.18 15.67
CA ALA A 155 35.26 -8.92 15.60
C ALA A 155 34.24 -8.16 14.73
N SER A 156 33.94 -8.72 13.54
CA SER A 156 33.00 -8.10 12.61
C SER A 156 31.60 -7.96 13.24
N LEU A 157 30.95 -6.82 13.05
CA LEU A 157 29.54 -6.61 13.44
C LEU A 157 28.55 -7.30 12.48
N THR A 158 29.06 -7.91 11.41
CA THR A 158 28.31 -8.58 10.34
C THR A 158 27.29 -9.60 10.86
N PRO A 159 27.62 -10.58 11.72
CA PRO A 159 26.63 -11.53 12.24
C PRO A 159 25.48 -10.85 13.00
N LEU A 160 25.78 -9.82 13.81
CA LEU A 160 24.77 -9.08 14.56
C LEU A 160 23.85 -8.27 13.63
N ARG A 161 24.42 -7.65 12.59
CA ARG A 161 23.65 -6.96 11.54
C ARG A 161 22.71 -7.92 10.82
N LEU A 162 23.22 -9.07 10.37
CA LEU A 162 22.44 -10.07 9.66
C LEU A 162 21.32 -10.64 10.55
N GLY A 163 21.63 -10.99 11.80
CA GLY A 163 20.63 -11.52 12.74
C GLY A 163 19.51 -10.51 13.02
N THR A 164 19.86 -9.25 13.26
CA THR A 164 18.88 -8.17 13.52
C THR A 164 18.06 -7.87 12.27
N GLY A 165 18.69 -7.83 11.10
CA GLY A 165 18.01 -7.62 9.81
C GLY A 165 17.01 -8.73 9.48
N LEU A 166 17.41 -10.00 9.65
CA LEU A 166 16.54 -11.16 9.45
C LEU A 166 15.34 -11.14 10.41
N ALA A 167 15.59 -10.91 11.69
CA ALA A 167 14.52 -10.80 12.68
C ALA A 167 13.56 -9.66 12.33
N THR A 168 14.09 -8.51 11.89
CA THR A 168 13.28 -7.34 11.47
C THR A 168 12.42 -7.68 10.26
N GLY A 169 13.00 -8.34 9.25
CA GLY A 169 12.29 -8.79 8.06
C GLY A 169 11.12 -9.72 8.40
N ILE A 170 11.36 -10.74 9.24
CA ILE A 170 10.32 -11.70 9.66
C ILE A 170 9.17 -11.00 10.39
N LEU A 171 9.48 -10.12 11.34
CA LEU A 171 8.45 -9.37 12.08
C LEU A 171 7.69 -8.41 11.17
N LEU A 172 8.37 -7.73 10.23
CA LEU A 172 7.74 -6.84 9.27
C LEU A 172 6.80 -7.60 8.32
N LEU A 173 7.18 -8.81 7.90
CA LEU A 173 6.32 -9.68 7.09
C LEU A 173 5.07 -10.10 7.85
N ALA A 174 5.23 -10.57 9.10
CA ALA A 174 4.13 -10.94 9.97
C ALA A 174 3.21 -9.73 10.26
N TRP A 175 3.81 -8.55 10.44
CA TRP A 175 3.08 -7.29 10.63
C TRP A 175 2.30 -6.91 9.37
N THR A 176 2.91 -6.99 8.20
CA THR A 176 2.26 -6.65 6.92
C THR A 176 1.09 -7.58 6.62
N TRP A 177 1.26 -8.88 6.86
CA TRP A 177 0.18 -9.86 6.75
C TRP A 177 -0.98 -9.52 7.69
N SER A 178 -0.68 -9.23 8.95
CA SER A 178 -1.69 -8.90 9.97
C SER A 178 -2.40 -7.57 9.65
N ALA A 179 -1.66 -6.54 9.25
CA ALA A 179 -2.20 -5.23 8.93
C ALA A 179 -3.10 -5.25 7.69
N ASN A 180 -2.73 -6.03 6.66
CA ASN A 180 -3.59 -6.22 5.49
C ASN A 180 -4.87 -6.98 5.87
N ARG A 181 -4.75 -8.06 6.67
CA ARG A 181 -5.92 -8.82 7.13
C ARG A 181 -6.88 -7.96 7.96
N ASN A 182 -6.36 -7.09 8.83
CA ASN A 182 -7.16 -6.14 9.56
C ASN A 182 -7.85 -5.12 8.65
N ALA A 183 -7.18 -4.65 7.59
CA ALA A 183 -7.81 -3.77 6.62
C ALA A 183 -9.04 -4.43 5.96
N HIS A 184 -8.95 -5.70 5.57
CA HIS A 184 -10.10 -6.49 5.10
C HIS A 184 -11.19 -6.61 6.18
N GLY A 185 -10.80 -6.90 7.44
CA GLY A 185 -11.72 -7.03 8.57
C GLY A 185 -12.45 -5.74 8.95
N LEU A 186 -11.84 -4.58 8.74
CA LEU A 186 -12.42 -3.25 8.96
C LEU A 186 -13.45 -2.84 7.88
N GLY A 187 -13.64 -3.67 6.85
CA GLY A 187 -14.60 -3.45 5.78
C GLY A 187 -14.03 -2.81 4.52
N ALA A 188 -12.70 -2.78 4.35
CA ALA A 188 -12.08 -2.30 3.11
C ALA A 188 -12.33 -3.28 1.97
N ALA A 189 -13.30 -2.96 1.13
CA ALA A 189 -13.66 -3.77 -0.03
C ALA A 189 -12.74 -3.49 -1.23
N GLY A 190 -12.46 -4.53 -2.02
CA GLY A 190 -11.77 -4.41 -3.30
C GLY A 190 -10.27 -4.09 -3.21
N LEU A 191 -9.61 -4.43 -2.10
CA LEU A 191 -8.15 -4.38 -1.96
C LEU A 191 -7.49 -5.27 -3.02
N ARG A 192 -6.43 -4.77 -3.68
CA ARG A 192 -5.71 -5.53 -4.73
C ARG A 192 -4.86 -6.64 -4.13
N PHE A 193 -4.35 -6.45 -2.91
CA PHE A 193 -3.45 -7.38 -2.26
C PHE A 193 -4.18 -8.20 -1.20
N THR A 194 -4.08 -9.52 -1.32
CA THR A 194 -4.52 -10.43 -0.26
C THR A 194 -3.46 -10.48 0.85
N PRO A 195 -3.82 -10.87 2.09
CA PRO A 195 -2.88 -10.88 3.20
C PRO A 195 -1.64 -11.73 2.92
N GLY A 196 -1.81 -12.92 2.34
CA GLY A 196 -0.71 -13.81 1.99
C GLY A 196 0.25 -13.22 0.96
N TRP A 197 -0.29 -12.64 -0.12
CA TRP A 197 0.54 -12.01 -1.15
C TRP A 197 1.21 -10.71 -0.67
N SER A 198 0.59 -10.00 0.27
CA SER A 198 1.16 -8.79 0.87
C SER A 198 2.52 -9.05 1.52
N ALA A 199 2.69 -10.21 2.18
CA ALA A 199 3.97 -10.66 2.71
C ALA A 199 4.83 -11.36 1.63
N GLY A 200 4.22 -12.19 0.77
CA GLY A 200 4.95 -12.98 -0.23
C GLY A 200 5.76 -12.15 -1.23
N TRP A 201 5.33 -10.92 -1.53
CA TRP A 201 6.05 -10.06 -2.49
C TRP A 201 7.44 -9.62 -2.03
N TYR A 202 7.75 -9.63 -0.73
CA TYR A 202 9.08 -9.30 -0.22
C TYR A 202 10.14 -10.37 -0.53
N VAL A 203 9.71 -11.62 -0.75
CA VAL A 203 10.62 -12.75 -1.00
C VAL A 203 10.99 -12.87 -2.48
N VAL A 204 10.15 -12.35 -3.38
CA VAL A 204 10.36 -12.45 -4.83
C VAL A 204 11.26 -11.28 -5.30
N PRO A 205 12.52 -11.50 -5.72
CA PRO A 205 13.49 -10.42 -5.89
C PRO A 205 13.06 -9.30 -6.84
N LEU A 206 12.52 -9.64 -8.01
CA LEU A 206 12.08 -8.64 -8.99
C LEU A 206 10.84 -7.88 -8.52
N ALA A 207 9.91 -8.56 -7.87
CA ALA A 207 8.70 -7.94 -7.35
C ALA A 207 9.00 -7.07 -6.12
N ASN A 208 9.99 -7.46 -5.33
CA ASN A 208 10.44 -6.74 -4.14
C ASN A 208 10.94 -5.32 -4.46
N LEU A 209 11.19 -4.96 -5.72
CA LEU A 209 11.58 -3.60 -6.11
C LEU A 209 10.43 -2.57 -6.07
N TRP A 210 9.17 -3.00 -6.23
CA TRP A 210 8.03 -2.07 -6.30
C TRP A 210 6.76 -2.54 -5.58
N LYS A 211 6.60 -3.85 -5.34
CA LYS A 211 5.41 -4.38 -4.68
C LYS A 211 5.30 -3.96 -3.21
N PRO A 212 6.37 -3.96 -2.39
CA PRO A 212 6.28 -3.51 -0.99
C PRO A 212 5.72 -2.09 -0.86
N LEU A 213 6.16 -1.17 -1.72
CA LEU A 213 5.61 0.18 -1.79
C LEU A 213 4.10 0.16 -2.08
N GLN A 214 3.66 -0.62 -3.07
CA GLN A 214 2.23 -0.70 -3.41
C GLN A 214 1.39 -1.30 -2.28
N VAL A 215 1.89 -2.35 -1.62
CA VAL A 215 1.23 -3.00 -0.49
C VAL A 215 1.06 -2.02 0.67
N LEU A 216 2.14 -1.33 1.07
CA LEU A 216 2.09 -0.41 2.21
C LEU A 216 1.21 0.81 1.93
N ARG A 217 1.19 1.31 0.68
CA ARG A 217 0.28 2.38 0.25
C ARG A 217 -1.18 1.95 0.36
N GLU A 218 -1.52 0.76 -0.12
CA GLU A 218 -2.88 0.22 -0.03
C GLU A 218 -3.31 0.00 1.43
N ILE A 219 -2.43 -0.56 2.27
CA ILE A 219 -2.69 -0.72 3.71
C ILE A 219 -2.91 0.64 4.37
N TRP A 220 -2.08 1.65 4.07
CA TRP A 220 -2.24 3.00 4.60
C TRP A 220 -3.61 3.58 4.25
N GLN A 221 -3.94 3.59 2.96
CA GLN A 221 -5.22 4.10 2.45
C GLN A 221 -6.41 3.40 3.09
N ALA A 222 -6.35 2.06 3.16
CA ALA A 222 -7.40 1.24 3.76
C ALA A 222 -7.52 1.43 5.29
N SER A 223 -6.44 1.85 5.94
CA SER A 223 -6.45 2.17 7.37
C SER A 223 -6.95 3.58 7.65
N SER A 224 -6.78 4.52 6.72
CA SER A 224 -7.25 5.92 6.83
C SER A 224 -8.77 6.01 6.75
N ASP A 225 -9.36 5.48 5.67
CA ASP A 225 -10.81 5.32 5.52
C ASP A 225 -11.09 3.96 4.86
N PRO A 226 -11.47 2.93 5.63
CA PRO A 226 -11.80 1.62 5.08
C PRO A 226 -12.90 1.65 4.00
N ARG A 227 -13.87 2.56 4.09
CA ARG A 227 -15.03 2.59 3.17
C ARG A 227 -14.70 3.28 1.84
N HIS A 228 -13.85 4.31 1.86
CA HIS A 228 -13.50 5.10 0.67
C HIS A 228 -11.99 5.18 0.39
N TRP A 229 -11.25 4.12 0.75
CA TRP A 229 -9.78 4.11 0.73
C TRP A 229 -9.11 4.51 -0.59
N LYS A 230 -9.73 4.24 -1.75
CA LYS A 230 -9.11 4.50 -3.07
C LYS A 230 -8.79 5.99 -3.32
N GLY A 231 -9.51 6.90 -2.68
CA GLY A 231 -9.31 8.35 -2.78
C GLY A 231 -8.32 8.92 -1.77
N GLU A 232 -7.89 8.12 -0.79
CA GLU A 232 -7.09 8.60 0.32
C GLU A 232 -5.68 9.00 -0.09
N ALA A 233 -5.23 10.14 0.43
CA ALA A 233 -3.88 10.62 0.21
C ALA A 233 -2.87 9.71 0.91
N VAL A 234 -1.80 9.39 0.20
CA VAL A 234 -0.68 8.62 0.74
C VAL A 234 0.38 9.59 1.26
N PRO A 235 0.89 9.40 2.49
CA PRO A 235 1.94 10.24 3.03
C PRO A 235 3.23 10.10 2.20
N THR A 236 3.91 11.22 2.00
CA THR A 236 5.20 11.26 1.30
C THR A 236 6.26 10.42 2.01
N ALA A 237 6.13 10.22 3.34
CA ALA A 237 6.98 9.36 4.15
C ALA A 237 7.10 7.93 3.59
N ILE A 238 6.01 7.32 3.08
CA ILE A 238 6.04 5.98 2.48
C ILE A 238 6.90 5.97 1.21
N THR A 239 6.81 7.03 0.39
CA THR A 239 7.60 7.14 -0.83
C THR A 239 9.08 7.36 -0.52
N TRP A 240 9.40 8.21 0.45
CA TRP A 240 10.77 8.45 0.90
C TRP A 240 11.40 7.24 1.55
N TRP A 241 10.68 6.54 2.42
CA TRP A 241 11.11 5.28 3.00
C TRP A 241 11.55 4.30 1.92
N TRP A 242 10.71 4.09 0.91
CA TRP A 242 11.02 3.13 -0.15
C TRP A 242 12.20 3.57 -1.03
N ARG A 243 12.29 4.87 -1.35
CA ARG A 243 13.44 5.43 -2.06
C ARG A 243 14.74 5.19 -1.29
N LEU A 244 14.75 5.40 0.02
CA LEU A 244 15.92 5.17 0.86
C LEU A 244 16.30 3.69 0.91
N VAL A 245 15.32 2.77 0.97
CA VAL A 245 15.59 1.33 0.91
C VAL A 245 16.26 0.96 -0.42
N LEU A 246 15.75 1.46 -1.56
CA LEU A 246 16.34 1.22 -2.88
C LEU A 246 17.74 1.83 -3.00
N SER A 247 17.94 3.05 -2.51
CA SER A 247 19.24 3.70 -2.50
C SER A 247 20.26 2.93 -1.65
N ALA A 248 19.87 2.49 -0.45
CA ALA A 248 20.72 1.69 0.42
C ALA A 248 21.10 0.36 -0.26
N ALA A 249 20.13 -0.32 -0.88
CA ALA A 249 20.40 -1.56 -1.61
C ALA A 249 21.36 -1.36 -2.79
N ALA A 250 21.23 -0.25 -3.53
CA ALA A 250 22.13 0.08 -4.63
C ALA A 250 23.56 0.40 -4.16
N LEU A 251 23.70 1.17 -3.07
CA LEU A 251 24.99 1.49 -2.48
C LEU A 251 25.69 0.24 -1.93
N ALA A 252 24.95 -0.64 -1.24
CA ALA A 252 25.45 -1.92 -0.75
C ALA A 252 25.90 -2.83 -1.90
N ALA A 253 25.12 -2.89 -2.98
CA ALA A 253 25.47 -3.65 -4.17
C ALA A 253 26.74 -3.11 -4.82
N LEU A 254 26.91 -1.78 -4.91
CA LEU A 254 28.13 -1.18 -5.45
C LEU A 254 29.35 -1.49 -4.58
N ALA A 255 29.22 -1.47 -3.25
CA ALA A 255 30.29 -1.81 -2.33
C ALA A 255 30.70 -3.30 -2.38
N THR A 256 29.74 -4.19 -2.69
CA THR A 256 29.94 -5.66 -2.63
C THR A 256 30.30 -6.26 -3.98
N LEU A 257 29.67 -5.78 -5.05
CA LEU A 257 29.82 -6.29 -6.43
C LEU A 257 30.77 -5.42 -7.26
N GLY A 258 31.25 -4.32 -6.70
CA GLY A 258 32.26 -3.48 -7.33
C GLY A 258 33.62 -4.19 -7.47
N PRO A 259 34.55 -3.61 -8.22
CA PRO A 259 35.92 -4.11 -8.30
C PRO A 259 36.54 -4.25 -6.91
N ALA A 260 37.35 -5.29 -6.72
CA ALA A 260 38.11 -5.44 -5.49
C ALA A 260 39.04 -4.22 -5.32
N PRO A 261 39.14 -3.65 -4.11
CA PRO A 261 40.01 -2.50 -3.88
C PRO A 261 41.47 -2.95 -3.99
N GLU A 262 42.23 -2.33 -4.89
CA GLU A 262 43.66 -2.62 -5.12
C GLU A 262 44.58 -1.68 -4.34
N ASP A 263 44.04 -0.55 -3.88
CA ASP A 263 44.76 0.51 -3.19
C ASP A 263 43.97 1.08 -2.01
N VAL A 264 44.61 1.97 -1.26
CA VAL A 264 43.98 2.64 -0.10
C VAL A 264 42.76 3.46 -0.53
N ALA A 265 42.81 4.10 -1.71
CA ALA A 265 41.68 4.88 -2.22
C ALA A 265 40.45 4.01 -2.49
N GLY A 266 40.64 2.80 -3.02
CA GLY A 266 39.61 1.79 -3.19
C GLY A 266 39.00 1.36 -1.86
N LEU A 267 39.85 1.03 -0.86
CA LEU A 267 39.38 0.65 0.48
C LEU A 267 38.54 1.76 1.15
N VAL A 268 39.02 3.01 1.06
CA VAL A 268 38.28 4.18 1.57
C VAL A 268 36.95 4.34 0.84
N SER A 269 36.94 4.20 -0.48
CA SER A 269 35.71 4.31 -1.29
C SER A 269 34.67 3.26 -0.89
N SER A 270 35.10 2.01 -0.67
CA SER A 270 34.23 0.92 -0.20
C SER A 270 33.63 1.24 1.18
N HIS A 271 34.43 1.70 2.14
CA HIS A 271 33.92 2.10 3.45
C HIS A 271 32.95 3.29 3.38
N LEU A 272 33.22 4.28 2.52
CA LEU A 272 32.30 5.40 2.32
C LEU A 272 30.94 4.95 1.76
N LEU A 273 30.91 4.00 0.82
CA LEU A 273 29.65 3.43 0.32
C LEU A 273 28.88 2.70 1.41
N ILE A 274 29.57 1.95 2.28
CA ILE A 274 28.94 1.27 3.43
C ILE A 274 28.41 2.29 4.44
N ILE A 275 29.15 3.35 4.76
CA ILE A 275 28.69 4.43 5.64
C ILE A 275 27.42 5.09 5.10
N LEU A 276 27.39 5.43 3.80
CA LEU A 276 26.21 6.00 3.16
C LEU A 276 25.02 5.03 3.17
N THR A 277 25.28 3.74 2.98
CA THR A 277 24.27 2.66 3.08
C THR A 277 23.66 2.62 4.48
N ASP A 278 24.50 2.63 5.52
CA ASP A 278 24.07 2.56 6.92
C ASP A 278 23.24 3.81 7.29
N ILE A 279 23.66 5.00 6.86
CA ILE A 279 22.90 6.26 7.06
C ILE A 279 21.52 6.17 6.39
N ALA A 280 21.45 5.76 5.12
CA ALA A 280 20.18 5.61 4.41
C ALA A 280 19.26 4.59 5.10
N THR A 281 19.83 3.50 5.61
CA THR A 281 19.11 2.45 6.34
C THR A 281 18.57 2.94 7.67
N ILE A 282 19.34 3.73 8.44
CA ILE A 282 18.90 4.33 9.70
C ILE A 282 17.69 5.24 9.47
N VAL A 283 17.77 6.13 8.47
CA VAL A 283 16.66 7.04 8.15
C VAL A 283 15.43 6.26 7.66
N ALA A 284 15.63 5.26 6.81
CA ALA A 284 14.55 4.38 6.35
C ALA A 284 13.87 3.65 7.54
N ALA A 285 14.64 3.08 8.46
CA ALA A 285 14.10 2.40 9.64
C ALA A 285 13.29 3.35 10.54
N GLY A 286 13.75 4.60 10.70
CA GLY A 286 13.02 5.65 11.40
C GLY A 286 11.67 5.97 10.74
N LEU A 287 11.66 6.18 9.42
CA LEU A 287 10.42 6.41 8.67
C LEU A 287 9.47 5.22 8.75
N LEU A 288 9.97 4.00 8.60
CA LEU A 288 9.16 2.79 8.69
C LEU A 288 8.50 2.67 10.06
N ARG A 289 9.23 2.96 11.14
CA ARG A 289 8.69 2.97 12.50
C ARG A 289 7.52 3.94 12.64
N VAL A 290 7.64 5.15 12.09
CA VAL A 290 6.53 6.13 12.09
C VAL A 290 5.34 5.58 11.32
N ILE A 291 5.57 5.09 10.10
CA ILE A 291 4.51 4.54 9.23
C ILE A 291 3.75 3.40 9.91
N ILE A 292 4.43 2.39 10.47
CA ILE A 292 3.76 1.25 11.11
C ILE A 292 2.99 1.67 12.37
N THR A 293 3.49 2.68 13.09
CA THR A 293 2.85 3.18 14.31
C THR A 293 1.57 3.92 13.96
N ASP A 294 1.59 4.76 12.92
CA ASP A 294 0.42 5.50 12.48
C ASP A 294 -0.65 4.58 11.89
N ILE A 295 -0.25 3.57 11.08
CA ILE A 295 -1.18 2.53 10.60
C ILE A 295 -1.81 1.80 11.78
N GLY A 296 -1.01 1.36 12.76
CA GLY A 296 -1.51 0.68 13.95
C GLY A 296 -2.52 1.53 14.73
N ARG A 297 -2.24 2.82 14.92
CA ARG A 297 -3.16 3.78 15.58
C ARG A 297 -4.46 3.96 14.80
N MET A 298 -4.36 4.14 13.48
CA MET A 298 -5.54 4.30 12.62
C MET A 298 -6.44 3.06 12.70
N GLN A 299 -5.88 1.86 12.57
CA GLN A 299 -6.67 0.62 12.63
C GLN A 299 -7.27 0.37 14.03
N ALA A 300 -6.54 0.67 15.11
CA ALA A 300 -7.07 0.59 16.47
C ALA A 300 -8.27 1.53 16.67
N SER A 301 -8.16 2.80 16.23
CA SER A 301 -9.26 3.77 16.34
C SER A 301 -10.53 3.35 15.58
N HIS A 302 -10.38 2.63 14.46
CA HIS A 302 -11.52 2.11 13.71
C HIS A 302 -12.13 0.90 14.40
N ALA A 303 -11.29 0.02 14.97
CA ALA A 303 -11.75 -1.15 15.71
C ALA A 303 -12.52 -0.75 16.99
N GLU A 304 -12.04 0.25 17.74
CA GLU A 304 -12.74 0.83 18.88
C GLU A 304 -14.09 1.41 18.48
N ARG A 305 -14.14 2.23 17.42
CA ARG A 305 -15.38 2.82 16.89
C ARG A 305 -16.40 1.78 16.42
N GLN A 306 -15.96 0.61 15.99
CA GLN A 306 -16.81 -0.50 15.56
C GLN A 306 -17.16 -1.48 16.70
N GLY A 307 -16.66 -1.25 17.92
CA GLY A 307 -16.87 -2.16 19.06
C GLY A 307 -16.19 -3.52 18.92
N LEU A 308 -15.12 -3.61 18.11
CA LEU A 308 -14.36 -4.84 17.89
C LEU A 308 -13.34 -5.11 18.99
N ILE A 309 -12.93 -4.06 19.70
CA ILE A 309 -12.04 -4.10 20.87
C ILE A 309 -12.62 -3.18 21.95
N ALA A 310 -12.45 -3.58 23.22
CA ALA A 310 -13.02 -2.92 24.39
C ALA A 310 -12.05 -1.90 25.01
#